data_AF-A0A1W9I5X0-F1
#
_entry.id   AF-A0A1W9I5X0-F1
#
_cell.length_a   1.000
_cell.length_b   1.000
_cell.length_c   1.000
_cell.angle_alpha   90.00
_cell.angle_beta   90.00
_cell.angle_gamma   90.00
#
_symmetry.space_group_name_H-M   'P 1'
#
loop_
_entity.id
_entity.type
_entity.pdbx_description
1 polymer ?
#
loop_
_entity_poly.entity_id
_entity_poly.type
_entity_poly.pdbx_seq_one_letter_code
_entity_poly.pdbx_strand_id
1 'polypeptide(L)'
;MSHPSHFARNLLADQEQKQAALNYLHEAWAEALHDGVDGDCLAQASMFTAFAELVGTYGEEAVAKLTEGLPARIRNGEFSVMLAKQ
;
A
#
# COMPACT_ATOMS: atom_id res chain seq x y z
N MET A 1 24.43 -16.72 -17.49
CA MET A 1 24.18 -17.23 -16.13
C MET A 1 24.14 -16.04 -15.18
N SER A 2 22.95 -15.53 -14.86
CA SER A 2 22.79 -14.38 -13.96
C SER A 2 23.22 -14.77 -12.55
N HIS A 3 24.16 -14.02 -11.97
CA HIS A 3 24.71 -14.31 -10.65
C HIS A 3 23.67 -14.02 -9.54
N PRO A 4 23.56 -14.88 -8.51
CA PRO A 4 22.59 -14.72 -7.42
C PRO A 4 22.74 -13.42 -6.61
N SER A 5 23.90 -12.76 -6.69
CA SER A 5 24.19 -11.49 -6.00
C SER A 5 23.40 -10.29 -6.52
N HIS A 6 22.97 -10.29 -7.79
CA HIS A 6 22.23 -9.16 -8.38
C HIS A 6 20.75 -9.17 -7.98
N PHE A 7 20.16 -10.36 -7.83
CA PHE A 7 18.76 -10.51 -7.42
C PHE A 7 18.55 -10.09 -5.96
N ALA A 8 19.45 -10.51 -5.07
CA ALA A 8 19.42 -10.09 -3.67
C ALA A 8 19.54 -8.57 -3.51
N ARG A 9 20.39 -7.92 -4.34
CA ARG A 9 20.55 -6.46 -4.35
C ARG A 9 19.29 -5.74 -4.84
N ASN A 10 18.65 -6.24 -5.89
CA ASN A 10 17.38 -5.69 -6.38
C ASN A 10 16.27 -5.82 -5.34
N LEU A 11 16.16 -6.97 -4.68
CA LEU A 11 15.15 -7.17 -3.64
C LEU A 11 15.36 -6.23 -2.45
N LEU A 12 16.61 -6.00 -2.04
CA LEU A 12 16.94 -5.03 -0.98
C LEU A 12 16.54 -3.61 -1.40
N ALA A 13 16.84 -3.20 -2.63
CA ALA A 13 16.44 -1.90 -3.17
C ALA A 13 14.90 -1.76 -3.24
N ASP A 14 14.18 -2.82 -3.60
CA ASP A 14 12.71 -2.83 -3.60
C ASP A 14 12.13 -2.67 -2.18
N GLN A 15 12.77 -3.28 -1.17
CA GLN A 15 12.35 -3.10 0.23
C GLN A 15 12.64 -1.69 0.74
N GLU A 16 13.81 -1.13 0.43
CA GLU A 16 14.17 0.24 0.78
C GLU A 16 13.19 1.25 0.14
N GLN A 17 12.86 1.05 -1.14
CA GLN A 17 11.90 1.89 -1.85
C GLN A 17 10.49 1.79 -1.24
N LYS A 18 10.04 0.59 -0.90
CA LYS A 18 8.76 0.38 -0.20
C LYS A 18 8.74 1.06 1.16
N GLN A 19 9.81 0.95 1.93
CA GLN A 19 9.91 1.59 3.24
C GLN A 19 9.89 3.12 3.13
N ALA A 20 10.61 3.68 2.15
CA ALA A 20 10.58 5.11 1.89
C ALA A 20 9.17 5.58 1.52
N ALA A 21 8.48 4.87 0.63
CA ALA A 21 7.09 5.19 0.26
C ALA A 21 6.14 5.15 1.46
N LEU A 22 6.28 4.14 2.35
CA LEU A 22 5.48 4.06 3.57
C LEU A 22 5.71 5.25 4.51
N ASN A 23 6.97 5.69 4.66
CA ASN A 23 7.28 6.85 5.50
C ASN A 23 6.65 8.13 4.93
N TYR A 24 6.76 8.36 3.62
CA TYR A 24 6.10 9.50 2.97
C TYR A 24 4.58 9.46 3.15
N LEU A 25 3.96 8.29 3.02
CA LEU A 25 2.52 8.15 3.24
C LEU A 25 2.14 8.42 4.70
N HIS A 26 2.92 7.96 5.68
CA HIS A 26 2.66 8.24 7.10
C HIS A 26 2.76 9.72 7.43
N GLU A 27 3.77 10.41 6.90
CA GLU A 27 3.95 11.85 7.09
C GLU A 27 2.77 12.62 6.49
N ALA A 28 2.42 12.34 5.22
CA ALA A 28 1.27 12.95 4.56
C ALA A 28 -0.05 12.66 5.31
N TRP A 29 -0.18 11.47 5.91
CA TRP A 29 -1.35 11.11 6.71
C TRP A 29 -1.43 11.94 7.99
N ALA A 30 -0.32 12.09 8.70
CA ALA A 30 -0.26 12.88 9.92
C ALA A 30 -0.57 14.36 9.66
N GLU A 31 -0.06 14.92 8.56
CA GLU A 31 -0.34 16.29 8.13
C GLU A 31 -1.82 16.48 7.78
N ALA A 32 -2.41 15.58 6.97
CA ALA A 32 -3.81 15.67 6.59
C ALA A 32 -4.75 15.63 7.81
N LEU A 33 -4.47 14.76 8.79
CA LEU A 33 -5.23 14.72 10.04
C LEU A 33 -5.03 15.99 10.87
N HIS A 34 -3.82 16.55 10.90
CA HIS A 34 -3.54 17.81 11.58
C HIS A 34 -4.34 18.98 10.99
N ASP A 35 -4.48 19.00 9.66
CA ASP A 35 -5.25 20.01 8.92
C ASP A 35 -6.77 19.81 9.01
N GLY A 36 -7.22 18.75 9.71
CA GLY A 36 -8.64 18.48 9.95
C GLY A 36 -9.33 17.69 8.84
N VAL A 37 -8.58 17.02 7.96
CA VAL A 37 -9.14 16.09 6.98
C VAL A 37 -9.69 14.87 7.71
N ASP A 38 -10.90 14.45 7.37
CA ASP A 38 -11.51 13.25 7.90
C ASP A 38 -10.73 11.99 7.47
N GLY A 39 -10.43 11.11 8.43
CA GLY A 39 -9.60 9.93 8.19
C GLY A 39 -10.23 8.92 7.24
N ASP A 40 -11.57 8.78 7.25
CA ASP A 40 -12.27 7.87 6.35
C ASP A 40 -12.27 8.42 4.92
N CYS A 41 -12.44 9.74 4.76
CA CYS A 41 -12.28 10.43 3.48
C CYS A 41 -10.86 10.25 2.92
N LEU A 42 -9.83 10.43 3.75
CA LEU A 42 -8.44 10.25 3.34
C LEU A 42 -8.19 8.80 2.89
N ALA A 43 -8.66 7.81 3.65
CA ALA A 43 -8.52 6.40 3.29
C ALA A 43 -9.18 6.05 1.94
N GLN A 44 -10.39 6.55 1.70
CA GLN A 44 -11.09 6.35 0.43
C GLN A 44 -10.34 7.00 -0.74
N ALA A 45 -9.86 8.24 -0.56
CA ALA A 45 -9.08 8.94 -1.56
C ALA A 45 -7.76 8.21 -1.87
N SER A 46 -7.04 7.75 -0.85
CA SER A 46 -5.80 6.98 -1.03
C SER A 46 -6.05 5.67 -1.78
N MET A 47 -7.13 4.96 -1.47
CA MET A 47 -7.49 3.72 -2.19
C MET A 47 -7.77 3.99 -3.67
N PHE A 48 -8.51 5.06 -3.97
CA PHE A 48 -8.75 5.47 -5.36
C PHE A 48 -7.45 5.81 -6.09
N THR A 49 -6.60 6.65 -5.49
CA THR A 49 -5.31 7.06 -6.09
C THR A 49 -4.42 5.85 -6.35
N ALA A 50 -4.29 4.94 -5.38
CA ALA A 50 -3.50 3.73 -5.54
C ALA A 50 -4.01 2.85 -6.70
N PHE A 51 -5.33 2.62 -6.80
CA PHE A 51 -5.87 1.84 -7.90
C PHE A 51 -5.75 2.56 -9.25
N ALA A 52 -5.94 3.87 -9.31
CA ALA A 52 -5.77 4.63 -10.54
C ALA A 52 -4.32 4.53 -11.09
N GLU A 53 -3.33 4.64 -10.21
CA GLU A 53 -1.91 4.50 -10.58
C GLU A 53 -1.56 3.08 -11.05
N LEU A 54 -2.05 2.07 -10.32
CA LEU A 54 -1.86 0.67 -10.70
C LEU A 54 -2.56 0.34 -12.03
N VAL A 55 -3.79 0.83 -12.26
CA VAL A 55 -4.52 0.60 -13.51
C VAL A 55 -3.82 1.32 -14.67
N GLY A 56 -3.35 2.55 -14.45
CA GLY A 56 -2.57 3.28 -15.47
C GLY A 56 -1.28 2.56 -15.85
N THR A 57 -0.64 1.88 -14.91
CA THR A 57 0.64 1.17 -15.11
C THR A 57 0.46 -0.23 -15.70
N TYR A 58 -0.52 -0.99 -15.21
CA TYR A 58 -0.65 -2.43 -15.47
C TYR A 58 -1.93 -2.82 -16.23
N GLY A 59 -2.92 -1.93 -16.34
CA GLY A 59 -4.22 -2.18 -16.95
C GLY A 59 -5.27 -2.74 -15.98
N GLU A 60 -6.55 -2.57 -16.33
CA GLU A 60 -7.70 -2.90 -15.48
C GLU A 60 -7.73 -4.37 -15.05
N GLU A 61 -7.58 -5.31 -16.00
CA GLU A 61 -7.63 -6.75 -15.72
C GLU A 61 -6.51 -7.21 -14.78
N ALA A 62 -5.31 -6.64 -14.89
CA ALA A 62 -4.19 -6.98 -14.03
C ALA A 62 -4.46 -6.55 -12.57
N VAL A 63 -5.06 -5.38 -12.38
CA VAL A 63 -5.42 -4.85 -11.05
C VAL A 63 -6.65 -5.56 -10.48
N ALA A 64 -7.64 -5.90 -11.31
CA ALA A 64 -8.77 -6.73 -10.91
C ALA A 64 -8.26 -8.07 -10.35
N LYS A 65 -7.34 -8.72 -11.07
CA LYS A 65 -6.70 -9.96 -10.60
C LYS A 65 -5.86 -9.76 -9.34
N LEU A 66 -5.10 -8.67 -9.23
CA LEU A 66 -4.33 -8.35 -8.02
C LEU A 66 -5.21 -8.24 -6.78
N THR A 67 -6.43 -7.71 -6.95
CA THR A 67 -7.38 -7.49 -5.85
C THR A 67 -8.30 -8.68 -5.60
N GLU A 68 -8.18 -9.76 -6.38
CA GLU A 68 -8.87 -11.03 -6.11
C GLU A 68 -8.57 -11.50 -4.68
N GLY A 69 -9.61 -11.89 -3.95
CA GLY A 69 -9.50 -12.36 -2.57
C GLY A 69 -9.42 -11.25 -1.52
N LEU A 70 -9.26 -9.97 -1.89
CA LEU A 70 -9.27 -8.86 -0.93
C LEU A 70 -10.53 -8.87 -0.01
N PRO A 71 -11.76 -9.10 -0.51
CA PRO A 71 -12.94 -9.20 0.35
C PRO A 71 -12.86 -10.34 1.38
N ALA A 72 -12.19 -11.44 1.06
CA ALA A 72 -12.03 -12.57 1.97
C ALA A 72 -11.01 -12.22 3.07
N ARG A 73 -9.89 -11.61 2.69
CA ARG A 73 -8.85 -11.13 3.63
C ARG A 73 -9.40 -10.11 4.63
N ILE A 74 -10.21 -9.16 4.15
CA ILE A 74 -10.93 -8.20 5.00
C ILE A 74 -11.85 -8.91 5.98
N ARG A 75 -12.69 -9.84 5.50
CA ARG A 75 -13.60 -10.62 6.37
C ARG A 75 -12.88 -11.50 7.38
N ASN A 76 -11.66 -11.94 7.06
CA ASN A 76 -10.79 -12.70 7.95
C ASN A 76 -10.06 -11.81 8.98
N GLY A 77 -10.25 -10.49 8.93
CA GLY A 77 -9.68 -9.55 9.89
C GLY A 77 -8.21 -9.21 9.64
N GLU A 78 -7.63 -9.51 8.46
CA GLU A 78 -6.21 -9.22 8.16
C GLU A 78 -5.85 -7.73 8.27
N PHE A 79 -6.83 -6.85 8.13
CA PHE A 79 -6.67 -5.40 8.21
C PHE A 79 -7.26 -4.82 9.50
N SER A 80 -7.81 -5.66 10.37
CA SER A 80 -8.29 -5.22 11.68
C SER A 80 -7.10 -5.09 12.62
N VAL A 81 -6.61 -3.86 12.78
CA VAL A 81 -5.68 -3.54 13.85
C VAL A 81 -6.49 -3.57 15.15
N MET A 82 -6.55 -4.74 15.81
CA MET A 82 -6.85 -4.72 17.24
C MET A 82 -5.73 -3.90 17.86
N LEU A 83 -6.04 -2.67 18.30
CA LEU A 83 -5.13 -1.87 19.09
C LEU A 83 -4.64 -2.78 20.22
N ALA A 84 -3.43 -3.32 20.09
CA ALA A 84 -2.81 -4.09 21.14
C ALA A 84 -2.65 -3.08 22.28
N LYS A 85 -3.58 -3.13 23.25
CA LYS A 85 -3.54 -2.32 24.46
C LYS A 85 -2.11 -2.34 24.99
N GLN A 86 -1.44 -1.20 24.96
CA GLN A 86 -0.37 -0.83 25.87
C GLN A 86 -0.57 0.64 26.22
#